data_AF-A0A7X9L1A1-F1
#
_entry.id   AF-A0A7X9L1A1-F1
#
_cell.length_a   1.000
_cell.length_b   1.000
_cell.length_c   1.000
_cell.angle_alpha   90.00
_cell.angle_beta   90.00
_cell.angle_gamma   90.00
#
_symmetry.space_group_name_H-M   'P 1'
#
loop_
_entity.id
_entity.type
_entity.pdbx_description
1 polymer ?
#
loop_
_entity_poly.entity_id
_entity_poly.type
_entity_poly.pdbx_seq_one_letter_code
_entity_poly.pdbx_strand_id
1 'polypeptide(L)'
;EFNEDTNIKGYKNIIYGAGLYANNLNGIKDFAQKAKETQANIIVFACGFAPIETGKLINDFVLQGIKKSTEISFINRTKFFQYRSAMFYSKLKTGHKIIMWIINKIVALSKIGKGGQAVKEAFGAYGIDVNYAKKDDINTLVDYVKGLF
;
A
#
# COMPACT_ATOMS: atom_id res chain seq x y z
N GLU A 1 9.45 8.79 3.32
CA GLU A 1 10.20 7.54 3.57
C GLU A 1 10.17 7.25 5.06
N PHE A 2 10.28 5.98 5.44
CA PHE A 2 10.37 5.61 6.86
C PHE A 2 11.75 6.01 7.38
N ASN A 3 11.81 6.80 8.45
CA ASN A 3 13.08 7.23 9.03
C ASN A 3 13.64 6.11 9.95
N GLU A 4 14.87 5.69 9.69
CA GLU A 4 15.60 4.72 10.50
C GLU A 4 15.84 5.19 11.94
N ASP A 5 15.68 6.48 12.25
CA ASP A 5 15.76 7.02 13.62
C ASP A 5 14.42 6.96 14.38
N THR A 6 13.33 6.54 13.73
CA THR A 6 12.01 6.47 14.37
C THR A 6 12.02 5.46 15.52
N ASN A 7 11.88 5.96 16.76
CA ASN A 7 11.76 5.13 17.96
C ASN A 7 10.31 4.68 18.19
N ILE A 8 10.10 3.37 18.16
CA ILE A 8 8.80 2.73 18.34
C ILE A 8 8.69 1.95 19.66
N LYS A 9 9.69 2.04 20.54
CA LYS A 9 9.71 1.34 21.82
C LYS A 9 8.72 1.96 22.81
N GLY A 10 8.08 1.13 23.63
CA GLY A 10 7.15 1.55 24.68
C GLY A 10 5.69 1.77 24.24
N TYR A 11 5.42 1.75 22.92
CA TYR A 11 4.05 1.82 22.42
C TYR A 11 3.35 0.46 22.52
N LYS A 12 2.08 0.47 22.95
CA LYS A 12 1.22 -0.72 22.95
C LYS A 12 0.58 -0.98 21.58
N ASN A 13 0.32 0.08 20.82
CA ASN A 13 -0.30 0.04 19.50
C ASN A 13 0.54 0.89 18.55
N ILE A 14 0.88 0.36 17.37
CA ILE A 14 1.66 1.07 16.35
C ILE A 14 0.89 1.03 15.03
N ILE A 15 0.62 2.20 14.46
CA ILE A 15 -0.05 2.33 13.16
C ILE A 15 0.99 2.82 12.13
N TYR A 16 1.15 2.05 11.06
CA TYR A 16 2.06 2.33 9.97
C TYR A 16 1.30 2.55 8.66
N GLY A 17 1.38 3.77 8.14
CA GLY A 17 0.77 4.15 6.87
C GLY A 17 1.80 4.31 5.77
N ALA A 18 1.60 3.64 4.64
CA ALA A 18 2.50 3.75 3.51
C ALA A 18 1.79 3.73 2.16
N GLY A 19 2.41 4.37 1.17
CA GLY A 19 1.95 4.35 -0.22
C GLY A 19 2.37 3.06 -0.93
N LEU A 20 1.50 2.56 -1.80
CA LEU A 20 1.81 1.48 -2.72
C LEU A 20 2.48 2.03 -3.98
N TYR A 21 3.65 1.49 -4.31
CA TYR A 21 4.39 1.87 -5.52
C TYR A 21 5.15 0.67 -6.07
N ALA A 22 5.00 0.40 -7.38
CA ALA A 22 5.77 -0.60 -8.12
C ALA A 22 5.96 -1.96 -7.39
N ASN A 23 4.85 -2.59 -6.97
CA ASN A 23 4.83 -3.86 -6.23
C ASN A 23 5.54 -3.83 -4.85
N ASN A 24 5.65 -2.66 -4.23
CA ASN A 24 6.18 -2.53 -2.88
C ASN A 24 5.31 -1.60 -2.04
N LEU A 25 5.30 -1.84 -0.72
CA LEU A 25 4.80 -0.90 0.26
C LEU A 25 5.98 -0.08 0.80
N ASN A 26 5.97 1.24 0.55
CA ASN A 26 7.13 2.09 0.79
C ASN A 26 7.63 2.03 2.24
N GLY A 27 8.85 1.50 2.46
CA GLY A 27 9.50 1.44 3.78
C GLY A 27 9.08 0.24 4.66
N ILE A 28 8.29 -0.70 4.12
CA ILE A 28 7.77 -1.83 4.90
C ILE A 28 8.88 -2.74 5.45
N LYS A 29 10.00 -2.86 4.72
CA LYS A 29 11.16 -3.66 5.13
C LYS A 29 11.72 -3.20 6.47
N ASP A 30 12.03 -1.92 6.56
CA ASP A 30 12.72 -1.32 7.71
C ASP A 30 11.75 -1.22 8.89
N PHE A 31 10.48 -0.92 8.60
CA PHE A 31 9.42 -0.99 9.60
C PHE A 31 9.27 -2.39 10.19
N ALA A 32 9.15 -3.44 9.35
CA ALA A 32 8.98 -4.81 9.81
C ALA A 32 10.18 -5.29 10.64
N GLN A 33 11.40 -4.91 10.24
CA GLN A 33 12.63 -5.23 10.98
C GLN A 33 12.61 -4.64 12.39
N LYS A 34 12.22 -3.36 12.55
CA LYS A 34 12.09 -2.75 13.88
C LYS A 34 10.91 -3.30 14.67
N ALA A 35 9.78 -3.50 13.99
CA ALA A 35 8.58 -4.01 14.62
C ALA A 35 8.82 -5.41 15.21
N LYS A 36 9.74 -6.22 14.65
CA LYS A 36 10.07 -7.57 15.12
C LYS A 36 10.31 -7.63 16.64
N GLU A 37 10.96 -6.62 17.20
CA GLU A 37 11.39 -6.59 18.60
C GLU A 37 10.31 -6.12 19.58
N THR A 38 9.16 -5.63 19.10
CA THR A 38 8.07 -5.15 19.96
C THR A 38 6.96 -6.17 20.13
N GLN A 39 6.28 -6.07 21.28
CA GLN A 39 5.05 -6.77 21.64
C GLN A 39 3.78 -5.95 21.27
N ALA A 40 3.95 -4.79 20.64
CA ALA A 40 2.84 -3.92 20.27
C ALA A 40 1.89 -4.60 19.26
N ASN A 41 0.62 -4.22 19.31
CA ASN A 41 -0.31 -4.46 18.21
C ASN A 41 0.15 -3.66 16.99
N ILE A 42 0.35 -4.35 15.87
CA ILE A 42 0.81 -3.73 14.64
C ILE A 42 -0.39 -3.54 13.70
N ILE A 43 -0.59 -2.31 13.25
CA ILE A 43 -1.59 -1.96 12.25
C ILE A 43 -0.86 -1.37 11.06
N VAL A 44 -1.10 -1.92 9.87
CA VAL A 44 -0.55 -1.40 8.62
C VAL A 44 -1.70 -0.98 7.73
N PHE A 45 -1.66 0.25 7.21
CA PHE A 45 -2.56 0.65 6.14
C PHE A 45 -1.79 1.07 4.89
N ALA A 46 -2.31 0.64 3.75
CA ALA A 46 -1.74 0.91 2.44
C ALA A 46 -2.65 1.84 1.64
N CYS A 47 -2.08 2.91 1.08
CA CYS A 47 -2.78 3.82 0.18
C CYS A 47 -2.31 3.57 -1.25
N GLY A 48 -3.23 3.15 -2.13
CA GLY A 48 -2.92 2.87 -3.53
C GLY A 48 -3.99 3.37 -4.47
N PHE A 49 -3.60 3.61 -5.72
CA PHE A 49 -4.52 4.11 -6.73
C PHE A 49 -5.58 3.06 -7.15
N ALA A 50 -5.12 1.83 -7.39
CA ALA A 50 -5.95 0.72 -7.82
C ALA A 50 -6.50 -0.06 -6.62
N PRO A 51 -7.75 -0.57 -6.70
CA PRO A 51 -8.26 -1.50 -5.71
C PRO A 51 -7.43 -2.78 -5.74
N ILE A 52 -7.05 -3.26 -4.56
CA ILE A 52 -6.34 -4.53 -4.37
C ILE A 52 -7.06 -5.25 -3.21
N GLU A 53 -7.16 -6.57 -3.30
CA GLU A 53 -7.71 -7.38 -2.23
C GLU A 53 -6.64 -7.57 -1.14
N THR A 54 -7.03 -7.66 0.12
CA THR A 54 -6.07 -7.77 1.26
C THR A 54 -5.07 -8.92 1.09
N GLY A 55 -5.49 -10.09 0.60
CA GLY A 55 -4.57 -11.20 0.35
C GLY A 55 -3.51 -10.87 -0.69
N LYS A 56 -3.88 -10.12 -1.74
CA LYS A 56 -2.97 -9.65 -2.78
C LYS A 56 -2.08 -8.51 -2.28
N LEU A 57 -2.57 -7.62 -1.43
CA LEU A 57 -1.74 -6.62 -0.74
C LEU A 57 -0.59 -7.29 0.02
N ILE A 58 -0.91 -8.32 0.81
CA ILE A 58 0.09 -9.04 1.61
C ILE A 58 1.09 -9.76 0.70
N ASN A 59 0.60 -10.54 -0.28
CA ASN A 59 1.48 -11.34 -1.13
C ASN A 59 2.35 -10.51 -2.08
N ASP A 60 1.78 -9.48 -2.70
CA ASP A 60 2.44 -8.78 -3.79
C ASP A 60 3.24 -7.56 -3.31
N PHE A 61 2.89 -6.95 -2.18
CA PHE A 61 3.48 -5.67 -1.75
C PHE A 61 4.15 -5.72 -0.38
N VAL A 62 3.70 -6.61 0.51
CA VAL A 62 4.29 -6.76 1.84
C VAL A 62 5.40 -7.81 1.78
N LEU A 63 5.09 -9.06 1.40
CA LEU A 63 6.03 -10.18 1.38
C LEU A 63 7.25 -9.91 0.49
N GLN A 64 7.07 -9.29 -0.68
CA GLN A 64 8.20 -8.96 -1.57
C GLN A 64 9.22 -8.02 -0.93
N GLY A 65 8.79 -7.18 0.02
CA GLY A 65 9.63 -6.19 0.68
C GLY A 65 10.38 -6.69 1.91
N ILE A 66 10.05 -7.86 2.46
CA ILE A 66 10.54 -8.33 3.77
C ILE A 66 11.34 -9.64 3.65
N LYS A 67 12.07 -10.03 4.71
CA LYS A 67 12.83 -11.30 4.76
C LYS A 67 11.96 -12.43 5.32
N LYS A 68 12.05 -13.65 4.75
CA LYS A 68 11.35 -14.89 5.18
C LYS A 68 11.19 -15.12 6.68
N SER A 69 12.24 -14.88 7.48
CA SER A 69 12.18 -15.10 8.94
C SER A 69 11.40 -14.01 9.70
N THR A 70 11.22 -12.84 9.09
CA THR A 70 10.42 -11.73 9.60
C THR A 70 9.00 -11.75 9.04
N GLU A 71 8.79 -12.38 7.87
CA GLU A 71 7.49 -12.51 7.19
C GLU A 71 6.37 -13.09 8.07
N ILE A 72 6.56 -14.29 8.60
CA ILE A 72 5.46 -15.05 9.21
C ILE A 72 5.00 -14.41 10.54
N SER A 73 5.95 -14.06 11.41
CA SER A 73 5.62 -13.49 12.72
C SER A 73 5.07 -12.06 12.61
N PHE A 74 5.60 -11.26 11.67
CA PHE A 74 5.09 -9.92 11.43
C PHE A 74 3.67 -9.97 10.87
N ILE A 75 3.41 -10.77 9.84
CA ILE A 75 2.09 -10.84 9.20
C ILE A 75 1.02 -11.33 10.18
N ASN A 76 1.31 -12.39 10.94
CA ASN A 76 0.31 -13.00 11.83
C ASN A 76 -0.19 -12.06 12.95
N ARG A 77 0.62 -11.09 13.37
CA ARG A 77 0.25 -10.10 14.40
C ARG A 77 -0.13 -8.74 13.82
N THR A 78 -0.16 -8.60 12.50
CA THR A 78 -0.43 -7.32 11.84
C THR A 78 -1.84 -7.27 11.30
N LYS A 79 -2.59 -6.24 11.66
CA LYS A 79 -3.87 -5.92 11.00
C LYS A 79 -3.62 -5.05 9.78
N PHE A 80 -4.03 -5.52 8.60
CA PHE A 80 -3.87 -4.79 7.34
C PHE A 80 -5.16 -4.09 6.92
N PHE A 81 -5.01 -2.85 6.46
CA PHE A 81 -6.05 -2.05 5.83
C PHE A 81 -5.57 -1.55 4.47
N GLN A 82 -6.50 -1.30 3.56
CA GLN A 82 -6.19 -0.70 2.28
C GLN A 82 -7.21 0.39 1.94
N TYR A 83 -6.70 1.51 1.45
CA TYR A 83 -7.50 2.66 1.03
C TYR A 83 -7.12 3.09 -0.38
N ARG A 84 -8.11 3.62 -1.11
CA ARG A 84 -7.87 4.24 -2.41
C ARG A 84 -7.25 5.62 -2.22
N SER A 85 -6.26 5.94 -3.03
CA SER A 85 -5.60 7.25 -3.03
C SER A 85 -5.93 8.04 -4.29
N ALA A 86 -5.43 9.28 -4.33
CA ALA A 86 -5.43 10.11 -5.52
C ALA A 86 -4.23 9.78 -6.42
N MET A 87 -4.43 9.91 -7.73
CA MET A 87 -3.37 9.97 -8.74
C MET A 87 -3.49 11.31 -9.47
N PHE A 88 -2.55 12.21 -9.22
CA PHE A 88 -2.45 13.48 -9.94
C PHE A 88 -1.44 13.31 -11.08
N TYR A 89 -1.91 12.92 -12.26
CA TYR A 89 -1.07 12.78 -13.47
C TYR A 89 -0.30 14.07 -13.78
N SER A 90 -0.91 15.23 -13.53
CA SER A 90 -0.30 16.56 -13.69
C SER A 90 1.02 16.68 -12.90
N LYS A 91 1.08 16.08 -11.70
CA LYS A 91 2.20 16.14 -10.76
C LYS A 91 3.24 15.03 -10.97
N LEU A 92 3.02 14.10 -11.90
CA LEU A 92 4.01 13.07 -12.20
C LEU A 92 5.26 13.68 -12.87
N LYS A 93 6.44 13.22 -12.44
CA LYS A 93 7.70 13.51 -13.14
C LYS A 93 7.66 12.91 -14.55
N THR A 94 8.38 13.51 -15.49
CA THR A 94 8.41 13.11 -16.91
C THR A 94 8.71 11.62 -17.10
N GLY A 95 9.63 11.05 -16.32
CA GLY A 95 9.92 9.61 -16.36
C GLY A 95 8.72 8.72 -16.00
N HIS A 96 7.94 9.08 -14.97
CA HIS A 96 6.74 8.33 -14.61
C HIS A 96 5.63 8.49 -15.66
N LYS A 97 5.52 9.65 -16.32
CA LYS A 97 4.58 9.86 -17.44
C LYS A 97 4.90 8.93 -18.62
N ILE A 98 6.19 8.76 -18.94
CA ILE A 98 6.64 7.82 -19.98
C ILE A 98 6.26 6.37 -19.61
N ILE A 99 6.53 5.95 -18.36
CA ILE A 99 6.15 4.61 -17.89
C ILE A 99 4.64 4.40 -18.01
N MET A 100 3.83 5.38 -17.60
CA MET A 100 2.37 5.30 -17.73
C MET A 100 1.93 5.23 -19.19
N TRP A 101 2.58 5.95 -20.10
CA TRP A 101 2.31 5.87 -21.55
C TRP A 101 2.60 4.46 -22.10
N ILE A 102 3.73 3.85 -21.73
CA ILE A 102 4.08 2.49 -22.14
C ILE A 102 3.05 1.49 -21.61
N ILE A 103 2.70 1.57 -20.32
CA ILE A 103 1.67 0.72 -19.72
C ILE A 103 0.35 0.89 -20.47
N ASN A 104 -0.08 2.13 -20.71
CA ASN A 104 -1.29 2.44 -21.46
C ASN A 104 -1.28 1.79 -22.86
N LYS A 105 -0.16 1.84 -23.58
CA LYS A 105 0.00 1.20 -24.89
C LYS A 105 -0.09 -0.32 -24.82
N ILE A 106 0.62 -0.96 -23.89
CA ILE A 106 0.61 -2.42 -23.69
C ILE A 106 -0.83 -2.88 -23.40
N VAL A 107 -1.53 -2.13 -22.55
CA VAL A 107 -2.90 -2.43 -22.12
C VAL A 107 -3.90 -2.31 -23.26
N ALA A 108 -3.81 -1.24 -24.06
CA ALA A 108 -4.66 -1.05 -25.23
C ALA A 108 -4.49 -2.17 -26.28
N LEU A 109 -3.30 -2.78 -26.35
CA LEU A 109 -2.96 -3.85 -27.29
C LEU A 109 -3.30 -5.25 -26.78
N SER A 110 -3.51 -5.44 -25.47
CA SER A 110 -3.79 -6.75 -24.89
C SER A 110 -5.30 -7.01 -24.80
N LYS A 111 -5.75 -8.21 -25.23
CA LYS A 111 -7.11 -8.72 -24.95
C LYS A 111 -7.16 -9.13 -23.47
N ILE A 112 -7.24 -8.16 -22.55
CA ILE A 112 -7.02 -8.46 -21.13
C ILE A 112 -8.22 -9.22 -20.53
N GLY A 113 -7.97 -10.47 -20.12
CA GLY A 113 -8.83 -11.29 -19.26
C GLY A 113 -8.82 -10.83 -17.78
N LYS A 114 -9.15 -11.72 -16.84
CA LYS A 114 -9.51 -11.40 -15.42
C LYS A 114 -8.51 -10.54 -14.59
N GLY A 115 -7.29 -10.25 -15.06
CA GLY A 115 -6.37 -9.28 -14.45
C GLY A 115 -6.60 -7.81 -14.87
N GLY A 116 -7.56 -7.54 -15.75
CA GLY A 116 -7.72 -6.25 -16.42
C GLY A 116 -8.45 -5.15 -15.66
N GLN A 117 -9.09 -5.41 -14.52
CA GLN A 117 -9.89 -4.38 -13.82
C GLN A 117 -9.01 -3.25 -13.24
N ALA A 118 -8.00 -3.61 -12.44
CA ALA A 118 -7.04 -2.64 -11.88
C ALA A 118 -6.29 -1.87 -12.99
N VAL A 119 -6.04 -2.56 -14.10
CA VAL A 119 -5.37 -2.02 -15.29
C VAL A 119 -6.30 -1.07 -16.07
N LYS A 120 -7.59 -1.40 -16.21
CA LYS A 120 -8.63 -0.54 -16.81
C LYS A 120 -8.89 0.70 -15.97
N GLU A 121 -8.88 0.58 -14.64
CA GLU A 121 -9.01 1.74 -13.74
C GLU A 121 -7.77 2.64 -13.80
N ALA A 122 -6.56 2.06 -13.89
CA ALA A 122 -5.33 2.82 -14.17
C ALA A 122 -5.33 3.48 -15.55
N PHE A 123 -5.95 2.84 -16.55
CA PHE A 123 -6.15 3.38 -17.89
C PHE A 123 -7.14 4.55 -17.91
N GLY A 124 -8.24 4.45 -17.14
CA GLY A 124 -9.22 5.54 -16.99
C GLY A 124 -8.64 6.82 -16.39
N ALA A 125 -7.51 6.72 -15.68
CA ALA A 125 -6.78 7.84 -15.11
C ALA A 125 -5.62 8.35 -15.99
N TYR A 126 -5.37 7.73 -17.15
CA TYR A 126 -4.27 8.14 -18.02
C TYR A 126 -4.49 9.57 -18.51
N GLY A 127 -3.52 10.44 -18.23
CA GLY A 127 -3.54 11.84 -18.66
C GLY A 127 -4.43 12.76 -17.81
N ILE A 128 -5.12 12.26 -16.78
CA ILE A 128 -6.02 13.05 -15.94
C ILE A 128 -5.69 12.93 -14.46
N ASP A 129 -6.07 13.95 -13.70
CA ASP A 129 -6.02 13.94 -12.25
C ASP A 129 -7.28 13.30 -11.69
N VAL A 130 -7.12 12.33 -10.80
CA VAL A 130 -8.23 11.59 -10.18
C VAL A 130 -8.01 11.46 -8.68
N ASN A 131 -9.07 11.66 -7.90
CA ASN A 131 -9.05 11.52 -6.46
C ASN A 131 -10.18 10.59 -6.01
N TYR A 132 -9.79 9.41 -5.50
CA TYR A 132 -10.72 8.43 -4.95
C TYR A 132 -10.68 8.37 -3.42
N ALA A 133 -9.83 9.18 -2.77
CA ALA A 133 -9.70 9.15 -1.32
C ALA A 133 -10.96 9.75 -0.67
N LYS A 134 -11.61 8.97 0.18
CA LYS A 134 -12.72 9.44 1.02
C LYS A 134 -12.28 9.38 2.47
N LYS A 135 -12.56 10.45 3.21
CA LYS A 135 -12.23 10.51 4.64
C LYS A 135 -12.87 9.36 5.41
N ASP A 136 -14.10 9.01 5.07
CA ASP A 136 -14.87 7.98 5.79
C ASP A 136 -14.34 6.55 5.58
N ASP A 137 -13.48 6.32 4.56
CA ASP A 137 -12.90 4.99 4.32
C ASP A 137 -12.07 4.52 5.52
N ILE A 138 -11.44 5.45 6.26
CA ILE A 138 -10.61 5.12 7.42
C ILE A 138 -11.41 4.73 8.67
N ASN A 139 -12.74 4.91 8.67
CA ASN A 139 -13.56 4.65 9.86
C ASN A 139 -13.36 3.22 10.37
N THR A 140 -13.21 2.25 9.46
CA THR A 140 -12.92 0.85 9.80
C THR A 140 -11.62 0.67 10.60
N LEU A 141 -10.57 1.45 10.30
CA LEU A 141 -9.32 1.44 11.08
C LEU A 141 -9.50 2.16 12.40
N VAL A 142 -10.19 3.31 12.40
CA VAL A 142 -10.45 4.09 13.61
C VAL A 142 -11.22 3.24 14.63
N ASP A 143 -12.26 2.55 14.19
CA ASP A 143 -13.08 1.69 15.04
C ASP A 143 -12.28 0.48 15.55
N TYR A 144 -11.47 -0.14 14.69
CA TYR A 144 -10.56 -1.21 15.10
C TYR A 144 -9.59 -0.74 16.20
N VAL A 145 -8.95 0.42 16.00
CA VAL A 145 -7.98 0.97 16.96
C VAL A 145 -8.66 1.35 18.28
N LYS A 146 -9.87 1.92 18.24
CA LYS A 146 -10.66 2.21 19.44
C LYS A 146 -10.98 0.95 20.24
N GLY A 147 -11.18 -0.18 19.57
CA GLY A 147 -11.40 -1.48 20.22
C GLY A 147 -10.15 -2.12 20.85
N LEU A 148 -8.96 -1.51 20.71
CA LEU A 148 -7.72 -1.99 21.35
C LEU A 148 -7.44 -1.34 22.72
N PHE A 149 -8.27 -0.38 23.14
CA PHE A 149 -8.20 0.30 24.43
C PHE A 149 -9.34 -0.16 25.34
#